data_AF-A0A958F143-F1
#
_entry.id   AF-A0A958F143-F1
#
_cell.length_a   1.000
_cell.length_b   1.000
_cell.length_c   1.000
_cell.angle_alpha   90.00
_cell.angle_beta   90.00
_cell.angle_gamma   90.00
#
_symmetry.space_group_name_H-M   'P 1'
#
loop_
_entity.id
_entity.type
_entity.pdbx_description
1 polymer ?
#
loop_
_entity_poly.entity_id
_entity_poly.type
_entity_poly.pdbx_seq_one_letter_code
_entity_poly.pdbx_strand_id
1 'polypeptide(L)'
;QFCKTWVPLADNLERLNTEIANEPLLGHDYQIGHAYLMNLKYATSLTVAEVRERVWDDCIRPLLQEYLRGTGKEAELIGSFGKAFGV
;
A
#
# COMPACT_ATOMS: atom_id res chain seq x y z
N GLN A 1 0.89 2.70 -25.24
CA GLN A 1 1.44 1.53 -24.52
C GLN A 1 1.28 1.80 -23.04
N PHE A 2 0.19 1.37 -22.43
CA PHE A 2 -0.06 1.58 -21.00
C PHE A 2 0.72 0.52 -20.18
N CYS A 3 1.39 0.96 -19.12
CA CYS A 3 1.83 0.15 -17.98
C CYS A 3 2.96 -0.89 -18.17
N LYS A 4 4.18 -0.47 -18.54
CA LYS A 4 5.40 -1.19 -18.09
C LYS A 4 6.11 -0.52 -16.92
N THR A 5 5.87 0.77 -16.69
CA THR A 5 6.62 1.58 -15.70
C THR A 5 6.35 1.17 -14.24
N TRP A 6 5.19 0.57 -13.96
CA TRP A 6 4.68 0.40 -12.59
C TRP A 6 4.52 -1.05 -12.15
N VAL A 7 5.01 -2.03 -12.92
CA VAL A 7 4.95 -3.46 -12.52
C VAL A 7 5.47 -3.67 -11.09
N PRO A 8 6.60 -3.06 -10.66
CA PRO A 8 7.07 -3.25 -9.29
C PRO A 8 6.09 -2.72 -8.23
N LEU A 9 5.26 -1.71 -8.54
CA LEU A 9 4.24 -1.23 -7.60
C LEU A 9 3.12 -2.25 -7.40
N ALA A 10 2.76 -2.99 -8.45
CA ALA A 10 1.78 -4.06 -8.36
C ALA A 10 2.31 -5.20 -7.47
N ASP A 11 3.57 -5.61 -7.65
CA ASP A 11 4.21 -6.63 -6.81
C ASP A 11 4.28 -6.19 -5.33
N ASN A 12 4.55 -4.91 -5.08
CA ASN A 12 4.54 -4.33 -3.73
C ASN A 12 3.14 -4.39 -3.09
N LEU A 13 2.10 -4.09 -3.86
CA LEU A 13 0.72 -4.14 -3.40
C LEU A 13 0.27 -5.57 -3.09
N GLU A 14 0.70 -6.54 -3.90
CA GLU A 14 0.43 -7.96 -3.67
C GLU A 14 1.06 -8.44 -2.35
N ARG A 15 2.31 -8.06 -2.07
CA ARG A 15 2.98 -8.36 -0.80
C ARG A 15 2.25 -7.73 0.40
N LEU A 16 1.84 -6.46 0.27
CA LEU A 16 1.02 -5.81 1.30
C LEU A 16 -0.30 -6.57 1.54
N ASN A 17 -1.01 -6.94 0.47
CA ASN A 17 -2.27 -7.65 0.57
C ASN A 17 -2.14 -9.05 1.18
N THR A 18 -0.98 -9.68 1.01
CA THR A 18 -0.65 -10.96 1.66
C THR A 18 -0.54 -10.76 3.18
N GLU A 19 0.17 -9.72 3.63
CA GLU A 19 0.28 -9.41 5.06
C GLU A 19 -1.06 -9.01 5.68
N ILE A 20 -1.87 -8.20 4.99
CA ILE A 20 -3.22 -7.81 5.45
C ILE A 20 -4.12 -9.04 5.60
N ALA A 21 -4.07 -9.98 4.64
CA ALA A 21 -4.89 -11.18 4.70
C ALA A 21 -4.49 -12.13 5.83
N ASN A 22 -3.21 -12.12 6.21
CA ASN A 22 -2.68 -12.93 7.31
C ASN A 22 -2.85 -12.27 8.69
N GLU A 23 -3.14 -10.97 8.75
CA GLU A 23 -3.33 -10.23 10.00
C GLU A 23 -4.68 -10.59 10.65
N PRO A 24 -4.71 -11.15 11.88
CA PRO A 24 -5.94 -11.57 12.55
C PRO A 24 -6.99 -10.48 12.75
N LEU A 25 -6.59 -9.21 12.81
CA LEU A 25 -7.50 -8.08 12.99
C LEU A 25 -8.18 -7.61 11.69
N LEU A 26 -7.66 -8.01 10.53
CA LEU A 26 -8.11 -7.53 9.22
C LEU A 26 -8.66 -8.70 8.40
N GLY A 27 -7.79 -9.52 7.79
CA GLY A 27 -8.18 -10.59 6.88
C GLY A 27 -8.44 -10.13 5.44
N HIS A 28 -9.01 -11.01 4.62
CA HIS A 28 -9.12 -10.82 3.17
C HIS A 28 -9.97 -9.60 2.76
N ASP A 29 -11.01 -9.28 3.53
CA ASP A 29 -11.95 -8.20 3.22
C ASP A 29 -11.33 -6.79 3.30
N TYR A 30 -10.17 -6.68 3.94
CA TYR A 30 -9.45 -5.41 4.14
C TYR A 30 -8.32 -5.20 3.14
N GLN A 31 -8.15 -6.10 2.17
CA GLN A 31 -7.14 -5.95 1.14
C GLN A 31 -7.35 -4.68 0.33
N ILE A 32 -6.22 -4.10 -0.10
CA ILE A 32 -6.17 -2.87 -0.86
C ILE A 32 -6.38 -3.18 -2.33
N GLY A 33 -7.43 -2.60 -2.90
CA GLY A 33 -7.75 -2.74 -4.32
C GLY A 33 -6.70 -2.09 -5.23
N HIS A 34 -6.57 -2.60 -6.45
CA HIS A 34 -5.66 -2.07 -7.46
C HIS A 34 -6.00 -0.64 -7.93
N ALA A 35 -7.18 -0.12 -7.58
CA ALA A 35 -7.62 1.23 -7.95
C ALA A 35 -6.65 2.33 -7.47
N TYR A 36 -5.95 2.12 -6.34
CA TYR A 36 -4.93 3.06 -5.85
C TYR A 36 -3.71 3.18 -6.77
N LEU A 37 -3.49 2.20 -7.66
CA LEU A 37 -2.42 2.22 -8.65
C LEU A 37 -2.94 2.58 -10.06
N MET A 38 -4.24 2.83 -10.22
CA MET A 38 -4.83 3.22 -11.50
C MET A 38 -4.77 4.72 -11.71
N ASN A 39 -4.47 5.14 -12.94
CA ASN A 39 -4.46 6.55 -13.36
C ASN A 39 -3.63 7.46 -12.45
N LEU A 40 -2.51 6.95 -11.94
CA LEU A 40 -1.58 7.70 -11.09
C LEU A 40 -1.20 9.03 -11.76
N LYS A 41 -1.66 10.14 -11.17
CA LYS A 41 -1.42 11.51 -11.66
C LYS A 41 -0.06 12.05 -11.21
N TYR A 42 0.90 11.17 -10.94
CA TYR A 42 2.24 11.58 -10.54
C TYR A 42 3.02 12.06 -11.76
N ALA A 43 3.87 13.07 -11.56
CA ALA A 43 4.71 13.60 -12.62
C ALA A 43 5.55 12.48 -13.25
N THR A 44 5.63 12.45 -14.58
CA THR A 44 6.40 11.44 -15.33
C THR A 44 7.91 11.49 -15.05
N SER A 45 8.37 12.51 -14.33
CA SER A 45 9.75 12.66 -13.86
C SER A 45 10.06 11.87 -12.60
N LEU A 46 9.05 11.34 -11.89
CA LEU A 46 9.26 10.60 -10.64
C LEU A 46 9.67 9.16 -10.91
N THR A 47 10.60 8.68 -10.10
CA THR A 47 11.02 7.28 -10.04
C THR A 47 9.93 6.40 -9.43
N VAL A 48 10.03 5.09 -9.66
CA VAL A 48 9.12 4.10 -9.04
C VAL A 48 9.15 4.17 -7.51
N ALA A 49 10.32 4.46 -6.91
CA ALA A 49 10.46 4.59 -5.46
C ALA A 49 9.71 5.83 -4.92
N GLU A 50 9.87 6.99 -5.58
CA GLU A 50 9.17 8.21 -5.17
C GLU A 50 7.65 8.08 -5.34
N VAL A 51 7.20 7.46 -6.44
CA VAL A 51 5.78 7.17 -6.64
C VAL A 51 5.26 6.23 -5.56
N ARG A 52 6.04 5.20 -5.19
CA ARG A 52 5.68 4.26 -4.12
C ARG A 52 5.50 4.98 -2.78
N GLU A 53 6.46 5.80 -2.39
CA GLU A 53 6.39 6.59 -1.15
C GLU A 53 5.15 7.49 -1.13
N ARG A 54 4.85 8.17 -2.24
CA ARG A 54 3.65 9.01 -2.33
C ARG A 54 2.36 8.22 -2.27
N VAL A 55 2.25 7.09 -2.98
CA VAL A 55 1.05 6.23 -2.90
C VAL A 55 0.85 5.73 -1.47
N TRP A 56 1.93 5.39 -0.78
CA TRP A 56 1.87 4.98 0.61
C TRP A 56 1.35 6.10 1.50
N ASP A 57 2.00 7.26 1.50
CA ASP A 57 1.67 8.35 2.43
C ASP A 57 0.33 9.02 2.12
N ASP A 58 -0.01 9.20 0.83
CA ASP A 58 -1.22 9.92 0.42
C ASP A 58 -2.48 9.06 0.50
N CYS A 59 -2.36 7.73 0.29
CA CYS A 59 -3.51 6.86 0.08
C CYS A 59 -3.55 5.64 1.02
N ILE A 60 -2.51 4.81 1.01
CA ILE A 60 -2.57 3.48 1.66
C ILE A 60 -2.46 3.60 3.18
N ARG A 61 -1.48 4.37 3.67
CA ARG A 61 -1.23 4.52 5.10
C ARG A 61 -2.42 5.12 5.85
N PRO A 62 -3.04 6.24 5.41
CA PRO A 62 -4.21 6.79 6.11
C PRO A 62 -5.36 5.79 6.19
N LEU A 63 -5.59 5.01 5.14
CA LEU A 63 -6.64 3.98 5.13
C LEU A 63 -6.36 2.87 6.15
N LEU A 64 -5.13 2.35 6.19
CA LEU A 64 -4.74 1.34 7.16
C LEU A 64 -4.78 1.86 8.60
N GLN A 65 -4.47 3.13 8.81
CA GLN A 65 -4.60 3.74 10.14
C GLN A 65 -6.05 3.76 10.60
N GLU A 66 -7.00 4.05 9.71
CA GLU A 66 -8.42 3.97 10.05
C GLU A 66 -8.87 2.52 10.32
N TYR A 67 -8.38 1.53 9.57
CA TYR A 67 -8.67 0.11 9.84
C TYR A 67 -8.15 -0.35 11.21
N LEU A 68 -6.99 0.17 11.61
CA LEU A 68 -6.31 -0.22 12.85
C LEU A 68 -6.64 0.69 14.04
N ARG A 69 -7.49 1.70 13.83
CA ARG A 69 -7.83 2.69 14.86
C ARG A 69 -8.48 2.01 16.05
N GLY A 70 -7.95 2.28 17.25
CA GLY A 70 -8.46 1.71 18.49
C GLY A 70 -8.03 0.25 18.76
N THR A 71 -7.22 -0.36 17.91
CA THR A 71 -6.67 -1.72 18.13
C THR A 71 -5.50 -1.75 19.11
N GLY A 72 -4.86 -0.59 19.37
CA GLY A 72 -3.63 -0.48 20.17
C GLY A 72 -2.37 -1.00 19.46
N LYS A 73 -2.50 -1.58 18.26
CA LYS A 73 -1.40 -2.14 17.45
C LYS A 73 -1.08 -1.31 16.20
N GLU A 74 -1.73 -0.17 16.02
CA GLU A 74 -1.63 0.66 14.81
C GLU A 74 -0.17 0.93 14.42
N ALA A 75 0.65 1.48 15.33
CA ALA A 75 2.02 1.85 15.01
C ALA A 75 2.90 0.66 14.57
N GLU A 76 2.71 -0.51 15.20
CA GLU A 76 3.46 -1.72 14.89
C GLU A 76 3.05 -2.28 13.51
N LEU A 77 1.74 -2.42 13.29
CA LEU A 77 1.20 -3.00 12.06
C LEU A 77 1.42 -2.08 10.85
N ILE A 78 1.25 -0.76 11.01
CA ILE A 78 1.59 0.21 9.95
C ILE A 78 3.08 0.11 9.58
N GLY A 79 3.96 -0.07 10.56
CA GLY A 79 5.38 -0.29 10.30
C GLY A 79 5.67 -1.59 9.55
N SER A 80 4.96 -2.68 9.88
CA SER A 80 5.08 -3.96 9.17
C SER A 80 4.57 -3.87 7.73
N PHE A 81 3.38 -3.30 7.54
CA PHE A 81 2.75 -3.10 6.24
C PHE A 81 3.56 -2.18 5.33
N GLY A 82 4.18 -1.13 5.89
CA GLY A 82 5.09 -0.25 5.14
C GLY A 82 6.27 -1.03 4.56
N LYS A 83 6.92 -1.86 5.38
CA LYS A 83 8.03 -2.72 4.92
C LYS A 83 7.59 -3.71 3.84
N ALA A 84 6.41 -4.31 3.96
CA ALA A 84 5.87 -5.23 2.96
C ALA A 84 5.63 -4.54 1.62
N PHE A 85 5.09 -3.32 1.67
CA PHE A 85 4.90 -2.45 0.51
C PHE A 85 6.23 -1.90 -0.04
N GLY A 86 7.28 -1.83 0.78
CA GLY A 86 8.64 -1.43 0.39
C GLY A 86 8.96 0.04 0.64
N VAL A 87 8.37 0.62 1.69
CA VAL A 87 8.65 1.97 2.21
C VAL A 87 9.23 1.92 3.62
#